data_AF-A0AAW4L0T0-F1
#
_entry.id   AF-A0AAW4L0T0-F1
#
_cell.length_a   1.000
_cell.length_b   1.000
_cell.length_c   1.000
_cell.angle_alpha   90.00
_cell.angle_beta   90.00
_cell.angle_gamma   90.00
#
_symmetry.space_group_name_H-M   'P 1'
#
loop_
_entity.id
_entity.type
_entity.pdbx_description
1 polymer ?
#
loop_
_entity_poly.entity_id
_entity_poly.type
_entity_poly.pdbx_seq_one_letter_code
_entity_poly.pdbx_strand_id
1 'polypeptide(L)'
;MKMAAAVVLATVLAGQSAFAKTLEDVLKEKGVITEEDYKAVTKSRPLDYKLGKGFTFTSPDEKFQLSLGAYLQSRYTFTDNETGQDTSEFRVRRMKLFTNGYAYTKDLTYKLQVEFTDSAKLLEDAYLNYKLVDEAQIRFGQAKTPFARQEITSAAAQQFVDRANATDTFKVGRDTGLMLHGKVANGLLNYNLGVYGGVGQNTLRTTNSNSLAARVVFNPLGDMPYAEADLEHSEKPLVSIGANYFMDTLIKTSATAFETNNLTLAGSRGWLKGSSFGATEKVDINTFGIDAAFKWMGFSAQGEYFVGQADGQTSNNTLRAHGFYAQAGYFIIPKQLEVATRYSYVDPNRDSANDLRTETSGAISYYFNKHNLKLQADVTNIHKQPARSDDMQYRVQAQIVF
;
A
#
# COMPACT_ATOMS: atom_id res chain seq x y z
N MET A 1 -10.57 -49.57 -30.28
CA MET A 1 -9.32 -49.11 -29.62
C MET A 1 -9.73 -47.96 -28.69
N LYS A 2 -10.24 -48.26 -27.49
CA LYS A 2 -9.54 -48.29 -26.20
C LYS A 2 -8.77 -47.00 -25.84
N MET A 3 -9.12 -46.51 -24.65
CA MET A 3 -8.50 -45.50 -23.77
C MET A 3 -8.78 -44.03 -24.09
N ALA A 4 -8.97 -43.12 -23.14
CA ALA A 4 -9.52 -43.07 -21.77
C ALA A 4 -9.16 -41.67 -21.22
N ALA A 5 -10.13 -41.02 -20.58
CA ALA A 5 -10.03 -40.06 -19.47
C ALA A 5 -8.92 -38.97 -19.46
N ALA A 6 -9.37 -37.71 -19.37
CA ALA A 6 -8.71 -36.71 -18.54
C ALA A 6 -9.78 -35.91 -17.78
N VAL A 7 -10.28 -36.52 -16.69
CA VAL A 7 -10.91 -35.80 -15.59
C VAL A 7 -9.77 -35.16 -14.82
N VAL A 8 -9.66 -33.83 -14.87
CA VAL A 8 -8.79 -33.11 -13.93
C VAL A 8 -9.51 -33.07 -12.60
N LEU A 9 -9.26 -34.11 -11.82
CA LEU A 9 -9.65 -34.23 -10.43
C LEU A 9 -8.92 -33.13 -9.66
N ALA A 10 -9.70 -32.26 -9.02
CA ALA A 10 -9.23 -31.36 -7.98
C ALA A 10 -8.62 -32.22 -6.86
N THR A 11 -7.29 -32.35 -6.83
CA THR A 11 -6.57 -32.76 -5.63
C THR A 11 -6.62 -31.61 -4.66
N VAL A 12 -7.72 -31.57 -3.90
CA VAL A 12 -7.71 -31.03 -2.54
C VAL A 12 -6.62 -31.82 -1.82
N LEU A 13 -5.45 -31.20 -1.66
CA LEU A 13 -4.50 -31.56 -0.61
C LEU A 13 -5.21 -31.27 0.72
N ALA A 14 -6.07 -32.20 1.11
CA ALA A 14 -6.40 -32.46 2.50
C ALA A 14 -5.14 -33.08 3.12
N GLY A 15 -4.09 -32.27 3.24
CA GLY A 15 -3.06 -32.52 4.23
C GLY A 15 -3.74 -32.38 5.57
N GLN A 16 -4.05 -33.51 6.20
CA GLN A 16 -4.32 -33.56 7.63
C GLN A 16 -3.13 -32.89 8.32
N SER A 17 -3.27 -31.63 8.72
CA SER A 17 -2.45 -31.04 9.76
C SER A 17 -2.88 -31.65 11.09
N ALA A 18 -2.60 -32.94 11.25
CA ALA A 18 -2.44 -33.54 12.56
C ALA A 18 -1.19 -32.89 13.16
N PHE A 19 -1.36 -31.78 13.85
CA PHE A 19 -0.32 -31.26 14.73
C PHE A 19 0.07 -32.40 15.68
N ALA A 20 1.34 -32.78 15.67
CA ALA A 20 1.86 -33.72 16.64
C ALA A 20 1.54 -33.21 18.05
N LYS A 21 1.05 -34.09 18.94
CA LYS A 21 0.83 -33.73 20.36
C LYS A 21 2.13 -33.16 20.92
N THR A 22 2.07 -31.99 21.55
CA THR A 22 3.26 -31.41 22.15
C THR A 22 3.65 -32.22 23.39
N LEU A 23 4.89 -32.04 23.88
CA LEU A 23 5.35 -32.76 25.07
C LEU A 23 4.44 -32.44 26.27
N GLU A 24 3.95 -31.21 26.37
CA GLU A 24 3.03 -30.73 27.40
C GLU A 24 1.67 -31.44 27.31
N ASP A 25 1.15 -31.66 26.09
CA ASP A 25 -0.09 -32.41 25.87
C ASP A 25 0.06 -33.86 26.35
N VAL A 26 1.20 -34.50 26.04
CA VAL A 26 1.50 -35.87 26.45
C VAL A 26 1.70 -35.96 27.97
N LEU A 27 2.37 -34.99 28.58
CA LEU A 27 2.60 -34.95 30.03
C LEU A 27 1.32 -34.70 30.81
N LYS A 28 0.41 -33.87 30.29
CA LYS A 28 -0.93 -33.66 30.84
C LYS A 28 -1.79 -34.92 30.74
N GLU A 29 -1.81 -35.56 29.56
CA GLU A 29 -2.55 -36.81 29.33
C GLU A 29 -2.04 -37.96 30.22
N LYS A 30 -0.73 -37.98 30.52
CA LYS A 30 -0.11 -38.93 31.45
C LYS A 30 -0.20 -38.53 32.92
N GLY A 31 -0.83 -37.39 33.25
CA GLY A 31 -1.00 -36.92 34.63
C GLY A 31 0.31 -36.50 35.33
N VAL A 32 1.36 -36.20 34.56
CA VAL A 32 2.68 -35.81 35.10
C VAL A 32 2.70 -34.33 35.51
N ILE A 33 1.84 -33.51 34.90
CA ILE A 33 1.69 -32.08 35.20
C ILE A 33 0.22 -31.76 35.52
N THR A 34 -0.03 -30.81 36.41
CA THR A 34 -1.39 -30.37 36.75
C THR A 34 -1.99 -29.48 35.65
N GLU A 35 -3.30 -29.23 35.68
CA GLU A 35 -3.95 -28.27 34.77
C GLU A 35 -3.42 -26.84 34.94
N GLU A 36 -2.98 -26.48 36.15
CA GLU A 36 -2.37 -25.19 36.43
C GLU A 36 -0.95 -25.11 35.84
N ASP A 37 -0.15 -26.17 35.99
CA ASP A 37 1.17 -26.30 35.36
C ASP A 37 1.06 -26.28 33.83
N TYR A 38 0.08 -27.01 33.27
CA TYR A 38 -0.18 -26.99 31.84
C TYR A 38 -0.52 -25.58 31.35
N LYS A 39 -1.41 -24.85 32.04
CA LYS A 39 -1.74 -23.44 31.69
C LYS A 39 -0.56 -22.48 31.89
N ALA A 40 0.29 -22.71 32.87
CA ALA A 40 1.51 -21.93 33.09
C ALA A 40 2.53 -22.15 31.96
N VAL A 41 2.68 -23.40 31.47
CA VAL A 41 3.64 -23.77 30.42
C VAL A 41 3.10 -23.50 29.00
N THR A 42 1.77 -23.54 28.79
CA THR A 42 1.12 -23.26 27.49
C THR A 42 0.67 -21.80 27.32
N LYS A 43 1.02 -20.93 28.26
CA LYS A 43 0.57 -19.52 28.30
C LYS A 43 0.87 -18.73 27.02
N SER A 44 1.95 -19.10 26.32
CA SER A 44 2.20 -18.71 24.94
C SER A 44 2.20 -19.96 24.06
N ARG A 45 1.33 -20.07 23.07
CA ARG A 45 1.54 -21.01 21.96
C ARG A 45 2.82 -20.56 21.23
N PRO A 46 3.91 -21.35 21.23
CA PRO A 46 5.19 -20.91 20.68
C PRO A 46 5.15 -20.74 19.16
N LEU A 47 4.13 -21.33 18.50
CA LEU A 47 3.84 -21.19 17.09
C LEU A 47 2.33 -21.06 16.89
N ASP A 48 1.90 -19.94 16.32
CA ASP A 48 0.54 -19.75 15.81
C ASP A 48 0.59 -19.51 14.29
N TYR A 49 -0.40 -20.01 13.57
CA TYR A 49 -0.54 -19.76 12.14
C TYR A 49 -1.90 -19.15 11.85
N LYS A 50 -1.90 -17.98 11.21
CA LYS A 50 -3.11 -17.35 10.72
C LYS A 50 -2.88 -16.79 9.33
N LEU A 51 -3.70 -17.22 8.38
CA LEU A 51 -3.66 -16.73 7.00
C LEU A 51 -3.72 -15.19 6.97
N GLY A 52 -2.69 -14.57 6.40
CA GLY A 52 -2.49 -13.12 6.30
C GLY A 52 -1.58 -12.51 7.38
N LYS A 53 -1.27 -13.27 8.44
CA LYS A 53 -0.34 -12.87 9.52
C LYS A 53 0.92 -13.72 9.55
N GLY A 54 0.91 -14.86 8.90
CA GLY A 54 2.02 -15.77 8.77
C GLY A 54 2.16 -16.69 9.95
N PHE A 55 3.40 -17.11 10.18
CA PHE A 55 3.80 -17.84 11.37
C PHE A 55 4.19 -16.85 12.45
N THR A 56 3.48 -16.86 13.57
CA THR A 56 3.76 -16.02 14.73
C THR A 56 4.43 -16.85 15.81
N PHE A 57 5.60 -16.38 16.23
CA PHE A 57 6.40 -16.90 17.33
C PHE A 57 6.35 -15.89 18.46
N THR A 58 5.98 -16.31 19.66
CA THR A 58 6.01 -15.47 20.86
C THR A 58 6.90 -16.14 21.89
N SER A 59 7.81 -15.38 22.50
CA SER A 59 8.67 -15.91 23.56
C SER A 59 7.85 -16.31 24.78
N PRO A 60 8.28 -17.29 25.58
CA PRO A 60 7.56 -17.72 26.79
C PRO A 60 7.31 -16.61 27.81
N ASP A 61 8.18 -15.60 27.85
CA ASP A 61 8.06 -14.42 28.72
C ASP A 61 7.20 -13.30 28.10
N GLU A 62 6.63 -13.53 26.92
CA GLU A 62 5.84 -12.57 26.12
C GLU A 62 6.55 -11.24 25.82
N LYS A 63 7.88 -11.15 25.98
CA LYS A 63 8.65 -9.92 25.70
C LYS A 63 9.04 -9.77 24.24
N PHE A 64 9.05 -10.88 23.48
CA PHE A 64 9.40 -10.88 22.08
C PHE A 64 8.31 -11.57 21.26
N GLN A 65 8.01 -10.98 20.12
CA GLN A 65 7.17 -11.58 19.11
C GLN A 65 7.78 -11.37 17.73
N LEU A 66 7.65 -12.38 16.89
CA LEU A 66 8.03 -12.37 15.48
C LEU A 66 6.92 -13.03 14.67
N SER A 67 6.37 -12.32 13.70
CA SER A 67 5.42 -12.84 12.72
C SER A 67 6.06 -12.80 11.35
N LEU A 68 6.32 -13.97 10.77
CA LEU A 68 6.91 -14.12 9.45
C LEU A 68 5.81 -14.40 8.42
N GLY A 69 5.67 -13.52 7.43
CA GLY A 69 4.71 -13.68 6.34
C GLY A 69 5.30 -13.45 4.97
N ALA A 70 4.52 -13.81 3.95
CA ALA A 70 4.88 -13.60 2.56
C ALA A 70 3.71 -13.05 1.76
N TYR A 71 4.03 -12.40 0.63
CA TYR A 71 3.07 -11.78 -0.26
C TYR A 71 3.48 -12.03 -1.70
N LEU A 72 2.61 -12.69 -2.46
CA LEU A 72 2.81 -12.99 -3.86
C LEU A 72 1.63 -12.46 -4.68
N GLN A 73 1.95 -11.76 -5.78
CA GLN A 73 1.00 -11.40 -6.81
C GLN A 73 1.52 -11.81 -8.18
N SER A 74 0.74 -12.61 -8.88
CA SER A 74 0.96 -12.94 -10.29
C SER A 74 -0.11 -12.26 -11.12
N ARG A 75 0.30 -11.66 -12.24
CA ARG A 75 -0.57 -10.87 -13.10
C ARG A 75 -0.38 -11.23 -14.57
N TYR A 76 -1.50 -11.30 -15.27
CA TYR A 76 -1.57 -11.19 -16.72
C TYR A 76 -2.08 -9.79 -17.10
N THR A 77 -1.44 -9.16 -18.07
CA THR A 77 -1.86 -7.87 -18.65
C THR A 77 -1.88 -7.98 -20.16
N PHE A 78 -3.00 -7.64 -20.78
CA PHE A 78 -3.11 -7.38 -22.21
C PHE A 78 -3.40 -5.89 -22.39
N THR A 79 -2.67 -5.22 -23.29
CA THR A 79 -2.93 -3.82 -23.67
C THR A 79 -3.05 -3.75 -25.17
N ASP A 80 -4.26 -3.39 -25.60
CA ASP A 80 -4.61 -3.02 -26.97
C ASP A 80 -4.28 -1.53 -27.11
N ASN A 81 -3.26 -1.23 -27.93
CA ASN A 81 -2.77 0.13 -28.07
C ASN A 81 -3.35 0.73 -29.35
N GLU A 82 -4.03 1.87 -29.24
CA GLU A 82 -4.58 2.54 -30.44
C GLU A 82 -3.45 2.92 -31.42
N THR A 83 -2.32 3.35 -30.86
CA THR A 83 -1.10 3.62 -31.62
C THR A 83 0.01 2.66 -31.21
N GLY A 84 0.56 1.93 -32.18
CA GLY A 84 1.68 1.01 -31.96
C GLY A 84 1.26 -0.45 -32.04
N GLN A 85 2.03 -1.33 -31.37
CA GLN A 85 1.74 -2.75 -31.30
C GLN A 85 1.07 -3.09 -29.97
N ASP A 86 0.10 -4.00 -30.01
CA ASP A 86 -0.46 -4.60 -28.81
C ASP A 86 0.60 -5.29 -27.98
N THR A 87 0.37 -5.34 -26.67
CA THR A 87 1.30 -5.97 -25.73
C THR A 87 0.59 -6.95 -24.82
N SER A 88 1.28 -8.04 -24.49
CA SER A 88 0.81 -9.07 -23.59
C SER A 88 1.94 -9.46 -22.64
N GLU A 89 1.66 -9.47 -21.33
CA GLU A 89 2.67 -9.69 -20.28
C GLU A 89 2.13 -10.64 -19.21
N PHE A 90 2.86 -11.73 -18.96
CA PHE A 90 2.76 -12.50 -17.72
C PHE A 90 3.90 -12.09 -16.80
N ARG A 91 3.59 -11.67 -15.57
CA ARG A 91 4.61 -11.27 -14.60
C ARG A 91 4.27 -11.66 -13.17
N VAL A 92 5.31 -11.89 -12.39
CA VAL A 92 5.22 -11.77 -10.93
C VAL A 92 5.25 -10.27 -10.63
N ARG A 93 4.10 -9.71 -10.25
CA ARG A 93 3.92 -8.28 -10.03
C ARG A 93 4.55 -7.80 -8.73
N ARG A 94 4.52 -8.65 -7.69
CA ARG A 94 5.10 -8.43 -6.36
C ARG A 94 5.44 -9.78 -5.74
N MET A 95 6.61 -9.86 -5.12
CA MET A 95 7.00 -10.98 -4.26
C MET A 95 7.70 -10.38 -3.04
N LYS A 96 7.11 -10.54 -1.85
CA LYS A 96 7.65 -9.97 -0.64
C LYS A 96 7.76 -10.98 0.48
N LEU A 97 8.79 -10.80 1.29
CA LEU A 97 8.90 -11.39 2.61
C LEU A 97 8.84 -10.27 3.64
N PHE A 98 8.10 -10.47 4.71
CA PHE A 98 8.03 -9.51 5.80
C PHE A 98 8.07 -10.21 7.15
N THR A 99 8.68 -9.51 8.11
CA THR A 99 8.59 -9.83 9.52
C THR A 99 8.13 -8.62 10.30
N ASN A 100 7.29 -8.84 11.31
CA ASN A 100 6.89 -7.80 12.25
C ASN A 100 6.63 -8.40 13.64
N GLY A 101 6.58 -7.54 14.64
CA GLY A 101 6.27 -7.96 16.00
C GLY A 101 6.68 -6.89 16.99
N TYR A 102 7.03 -7.33 18.19
CA TYR A 102 7.52 -6.46 19.25
C TYR A 102 8.75 -7.07 19.92
N ALA A 103 9.58 -6.22 20.53
CA ALA A 103 10.81 -6.62 21.19
C ALA A 103 10.95 -5.94 22.54
N TYR A 104 11.34 -6.70 23.57
CA TYR A 104 11.46 -6.29 24.98
C TYR A 104 10.14 -5.88 25.67
N THR A 105 9.28 -5.09 25.01
CA THR A 105 7.95 -4.68 25.47
C THR A 105 6.99 -4.64 24.28
N LYS A 106 5.69 -4.83 24.54
CA LYS A 106 4.62 -4.74 23.52
C LYS A 106 4.50 -3.34 22.90
N ASP A 107 5.06 -2.31 23.56
CA ASP A 107 5.07 -0.93 23.07
C ASP A 107 6.20 -0.64 22.08
N LEU A 108 7.26 -1.48 22.03
CA LEU A 108 8.35 -1.37 21.07
C LEU A 108 8.12 -2.38 19.94
N THR A 109 7.48 -1.90 18.88
CA THR A 109 7.13 -2.68 17.70
C THR A 109 8.12 -2.45 16.56
N TYR A 110 8.24 -3.42 15.66
CA TYR A 110 9.12 -3.33 14.49
C TYR A 110 8.48 -3.94 13.25
N LYS A 111 8.97 -3.53 12.08
CA LYS A 111 8.66 -4.17 10.80
C LYS A 111 9.89 -4.15 9.89
N LEU A 112 10.14 -5.29 9.25
CA LEU A 112 11.07 -5.44 8.13
C LEU A 112 10.32 -6.07 6.97
N GLN A 113 10.47 -5.53 5.76
CA GLN A 113 9.84 -6.06 4.55
C GLN A 113 10.76 -5.87 3.35
N VAL A 114 10.95 -6.94 2.59
CA VAL A 114 11.77 -7.00 1.38
C VAL A 114 10.89 -7.35 0.18
N GLU A 115 11.04 -6.63 -0.94
CA GLU A 115 10.37 -6.85 -2.23
C GLU A 115 11.39 -7.33 -3.27
N PHE A 116 11.16 -8.50 -3.85
CA PHE A 116 12.11 -9.19 -4.71
C PHE A 116 11.95 -8.88 -6.20
N THR A 117 10.86 -8.23 -6.62
CA THR A 117 10.58 -7.95 -8.04
C THR A 117 11.12 -6.61 -8.55
N ASP A 118 11.62 -5.74 -7.67
CA ASP A 118 12.21 -4.44 -8.02
C ASP A 118 13.49 -4.23 -7.19
N SER A 119 14.66 -4.51 -7.79
CA SER A 119 15.96 -4.47 -7.10
C SER A 119 16.34 -3.07 -6.63
N ALA A 120 15.85 -2.00 -7.28
CA ALA A 120 16.06 -0.63 -6.82
C ALA A 120 15.26 -0.33 -5.53
N LYS A 121 14.17 -1.07 -5.29
CA LYS A 121 13.25 -0.90 -4.17
C LYS A 121 13.21 -2.11 -3.24
N LEU A 122 14.33 -2.85 -3.16
CA LEU A 122 14.45 -4.10 -2.41
C LEU A 122 13.96 -4.00 -0.97
N LEU A 123 14.49 -3.07 -0.17
CA LEU A 123 14.05 -2.87 1.22
C LEU A 123 12.81 -1.97 1.26
N GLU A 124 11.62 -2.52 1.46
CA GLU A 124 10.37 -1.75 1.41
C GLU A 124 10.05 -1.05 2.72
N ASP A 125 9.98 -1.78 3.83
CA ASP A 125 9.78 -1.18 5.16
C ASP A 125 10.87 -1.69 6.10
N ALA A 126 11.44 -0.80 6.91
CA ALA A 126 12.44 -1.13 7.93
C ALA A 126 12.39 -0.06 9.03
N TYR A 127 11.59 -0.29 10.05
CA TYR A 127 11.38 0.71 11.10
C TYR A 127 11.14 0.09 12.48
N LEU A 128 11.40 0.91 13.50
CA LEU A 128 10.93 0.73 14.87
C LEU A 128 9.80 1.71 15.15
N ASN A 129 8.86 1.32 15.99
CA ASN A 129 7.79 2.18 16.47
C ASN A 129 7.61 1.99 17.97
N TYR A 130 7.75 3.08 18.72
CA TYR A 130 7.56 3.11 20.16
C TYR A 130 6.25 3.81 20.52
N LYS A 131 5.38 3.10 21.23
CA LYS A 131 4.08 3.61 21.69
C LYS A 131 4.24 4.21 23.09
N LEU A 132 4.15 5.54 23.21
CA LEU A 132 4.12 6.19 24.52
C LEU A 132 2.71 6.08 25.11
N VAL A 133 1.72 6.44 24.28
CA VAL A 133 0.27 6.25 24.48
C VAL A 133 -0.37 6.07 23.10
N ASP A 134 -1.65 5.71 23.03
CA ASP A 134 -2.32 5.51 21.73
C ASP A 134 -2.40 6.81 20.92
N GLU A 135 -2.46 7.95 21.61
CA GLU A 135 -2.46 9.31 21.07
C GLU A 135 -1.08 9.80 20.61
N ALA A 136 0.02 9.14 20.99
CA ALA A 136 1.38 9.60 20.68
C ALA A 136 2.37 8.43 20.56
N GLN A 137 2.84 8.21 19.34
CA GLN A 137 3.78 7.15 18.98
C GLN A 137 4.87 7.72 18.09
N ILE A 138 6.08 7.22 18.27
CA ILE A 138 7.25 7.65 17.49
C ILE A 138 7.70 6.47 16.62
N ARG A 139 7.73 6.69 15.30
CA ARG A 139 8.28 5.75 14.33
C ARG A 139 9.59 6.29 13.77
N PHE A 140 10.62 5.46 13.76
CA PHE A 140 11.92 5.78 13.19
C PHE A 140 12.37 4.68 12.21
N GLY A 141 12.78 5.09 11.00
CA GLY A 141 13.26 4.20 9.95
C GLY A 141 12.54 4.44 8.61
N GLN A 142 12.65 3.48 7.71
CA GLN A 142 12.06 3.54 6.38
C GLN A 142 10.63 3.01 6.36
N ALA A 143 9.68 3.84 5.93
CA ALA A 143 8.28 3.46 5.78
C ALA A 143 7.60 4.35 4.74
N LYS A 144 6.30 4.14 4.50
CA LYS A 144 5.50 5.09 3.73
C LYS A 144 5.43 6.44 4.43
N THR A 145 5.73 7.49 3.66
CA THR A 145 5.51 8.88 4.04
C THR A 145 4.00 9.13 4.12
N PRO A 146 3.48 9.88 5.11
CA PRO A 146 2.05 10.07 5.33
C PRO A 146 1.42 11.04 4.31
N PHE A 147 1.48 10.69 3.03
CA PHE A 147 0.89 11.46 1.93
C PHE A 147 0.09 10.53 1.00
N ALA A 148 -1.11 10.96 0.60
CA ALA A 148 -2.11 10.20 -0.14
C ALA A 148 -2.67 8.94 0.57
N ARG A 149 -3.99 8.86 0.75
CA ARG A 149 -4.68 7.76 1.44
C ARG A 149 -4.46 6.41 0.75
N GLN A 150 -4.63 6.36 -0.57
CA GLN A 150 -4.47 5.16 -1.38
C GLN A 150 -3.02 4.72 -1.46
N GLU A 151 -2.04 5.64 -1.40
CA GLU A 151 -0.64 5.22 -1.24
C GLU A 151 -0.39 4.61 0.13
N ILE A 152 -0.85 5.23 1.22
CA ILE A 152 -0.67 4.70 2.59
C ILE A 152 -1.33 3.31 2.72
N THR A 153 -2.50 3.14 2.11
CA THR A 153 -3.21 1.84 2.03
C THR A 153 -2.31 0.77 1.42
N SER A 154 -2.31 -0.42 2.01
CA SER A 154 -1.50 -1.54 1.53
C SER A 154 -1.85 -1.88 0.08
N ALA A 155 -0.84 -2.20 -0.74
CA ALA A 155 -1.06 -2.67 -2.11
C ALA A 155 -1.89 -3.97 -2.16
N ALA A 156 -1.88 -4.76 -1.07
CA ALA A 156 -2.71 -5.95 -0.95
C ALA A 156 -4.20 -5.60 -0.71
N ALA A 157 -4.48 -4.42 -0.17
CA ALA A 157 -5.81 -3.96 0.27
C ALA A 157 -6.51 -3.00 -0.72
N GLN A 158 -6.13 -3.09 -2.00
CA GLN A 158 -6.70 -2.31 -3.10
C GLN A 158 -7.92 -3.00 -3.73
N GLN A 159 -8.89 -2.22 -4.22
CA GLN A 159 -10.04 -2.67 -5.03
C GLN A 159 -9.64 -2.98 -6.47
N PHE A 160 -8.62 -2.29 -7.00
CA PHE A 160 -8.07 -2.47 -8.34
C PHE A 160 -6.69 -3.14 -8.27
N VAL A 161 -6.19 -3.65 -9.40
CA VAL A 161 -4.89 -4.34 -9.39
C VAL A 161 -3.73 -3.37 -9.18
N ASP A 162 -3.91 -2.11 -9.60
CA ASP A 162 -3.01 -0.98 -9.31
C ASP A 162 -3.79 0.23 -8.78
N ARG A 163 -3.06 1.17 -8.18
CA ARG A 163 -3.58 2.46 -7.71
C ARG A 163 -4.06 3.32 -8.89
N ALA A 164 -4.83 4.35 -8.59
CA ALA A 164 -5.24 5.34 -9.58
C ALA A 164 -4.01 6.04 -10.16
N ASN A 165 -4.06 6.42 -11.44
CA ASN A 165 -2.99 7.19 -12.06
C ASN A 165 -2.70 8.49 -11.29
N ALA A 166 -3.73 9.19 -10.82
CA ALA A 166 -3.55 10.38 -9.98
C ALA A 166 -2.71 10.10 -8.73
N THR A 167 -3.03 9.05 -7.97
CA THR A 167 -2.20 8.68 -6.82
C THR A 167 -0.79 8.28 -7.23
N ASP A 168 -0.63 7.49 -8.30
CA ASP A 168 0.69 7.07 -8.77
C ASP A 168 1.56 8.24 -9.24
N THR A 169 0.95 9.31 -9.75
CA THR A 169 1.64 10.55 -10.17
C THR A 169 2.06 11.42 -8.99
N PHE A 170 1.20 11.59 -7.97
CA PHE A 170 1.44 12.53 -6.87
C PHE A 170 2.02 11.92 -5.59
N LYS A 171 2.01 10.59 -5.47
CA LYS A 171 2.50 9.94 -4.25
C LYS A 171 3.98 10.21 -3.99
N VAL A 172 4.29 10.39 -2.72
CA VAL A 172 5.66 10.47 -2.21
C VAL A 172 6.24 9.07 -1.99
N GLY A 173 5.41 8.05 -1.77
CA GLY A 173 5.90 6.70 -1.55
C GLY A 173 6.57 6.55 -0.19
N ARG A 174 7.86 6.18 -0.16
CA ARG A 174 8.58 5.81 1.06
C ARG A 174 9.86 6.56 1.23
N ASP A 175 10.21 6.79 2.49
CA ASP A 175 11.43 7.48 2.87
C ASP A 175 11.86 7.06 4.28
N THR A 176 13.14 7.29 4.59
CA THR A 176 13.71 7.10 5.92
C THR A 176 13.60 8.37 6.73
N GLY A 177 13.03 8.28 7.93
CA GLY A 177 12.84 9.45 8.78
C GLY A 177 12.28 9.15 10.15
N LEU A 178 11.83 10.22 10.81
CA LEU A 178 11.19 10.20 12.12
C LEU A 178 9.75 10.71 11.96
N MET A 179 8.78 9.99 12.51
CA MET A 179 7.37 10.36 12.46
C MET A 179 6.74 10.27 13.84
N LEU A 180 6.07 11.35 14.26
CA LEU A 180 5.13 11.36 15.37
C LEU A 180 3.72 11.12 14.81
N HIS A 181 3.00 10.14 15.35
CA HIS A 181 1.64 9.83 14.94
C HIS A 181 0.79 9.36 16.11
N GLY A 182 -0.52 9.45 15.95
CA GLY A 182 -1.44 9.06 17.00
C GLY A 182 -2.90 9.08 16.60
N LYS A 183 -3.71 8.44 17.43
CA LYS A 183 -5.17 8.43 17.32
C LYS A 183 -5.77 9.05 18.57
N VAL A 184 -6.47 10.17 18.41
CA VAL A 184 -7.12 10.90 19.50
C VAL A 184 -8.60 10.54 19.55
N ALA A 185 -9.13 10.42 20.77
CA ALA A 185 -10.55 10.13 21.03
C ALA A 185 -11.04 8.90 20.24
N ASN A 186 -10.36 7.75 20.43
CA ASN A 186 -10.69 6.48 19.78
C ASN A 186 -10.70 6.55 18.24
N GLY A 187 -9.86 7.41 17.66
CA GLY A 187 -9.70 7.54 16.20
C GLY A 187 -10.66 8.52 15.54
N LEU A 188 -11.40 9.33 16.32
CA LEU A 188 -12.13 10.49 15.80
C LEU A 188 -11.19 11.43 15.04
N LEU A 189 -9.97 11.61 15.54
CA LEU A 189 -8.93 12.38 14.89
C LEU A 189 -7.63 11.59 14.86
N ASN A 190 -7.07 11.37 13.66
CA ASN A 190 -5.77 10.73 13.48
C ASN A 190 -4.79 11.76 12.89
N TYR A 191 -3.55 11.79 13.39
CA TYR A 191 -2.54 12.71 12.86
C TYR A 191 -1.20 11.99 12.64
N ASN A 192 -0.44 12.49 11.67
CA ASN A 192 0.92 12.06 11.35
C ASN A 192 1.75 13.31 11.00
N LEU A 193 2.90 13.47 11.62
CA LEU A 193 3.86 14.53 11.37
C LEU A 193 5.24 13.91 11.28
N GLY A 194 5.94 14.09 10.16
CA GLY A 194 7.24 13.45 9.96
C GLY A 194 8.24 14.31 9.23
N VAL A 195 9.51 14.07 9.54
CA VAL A 195 10.70 14.64 8.88
C VAL A 195 11.50 13.49 8.29
N TYR A 196 11.88 13.60 7.02
CA TYR A 196 12.50 12.53 6.24
C TYR A 196 13.69 13.04 5.42
N GLY A 197 14.45 12.10 4.84
CA GLY A 197 15.56 12.44 3.95
C GLY A 197 15.16 13.16 2.66
N GLY A 198 13.95 12.94 2.13
CA GLY A 198 13.41 13.54 0.91
C GLY A 198 13.75 12.79 -0.40
N VAL A 199 14.85 12.04 -0.41
CA VAL A 199 15.36 11.37 -1.62
C VAL A 199 14.80 9.96 -1.86
N GLY A 200 13.92 9.49 -0.97
CA GLY A 200 13.16 8.27 -1.16
C GLY A 200 13.82 6.97 -0.71
N GLN A 201 13.11 5.87 -0.97
CA GLN A 201 13.33 4.52 -0.46
C GLN A 201 14.68 3.89 -0.85
N ASN A 202 15.55 3.51 0.09
CA ASN A 202 16.88 2.94 -0.17
C ASN A 202 17.88 3.95 -0.72
N THR A 203 17.72 5.24 -0.41
CA THR A 203 18.73 6.25 -0.75
C THR A 203 19.06 7.10 0.45
N LEU A 204 20.35 7.40 0.56
CA LEU A 204 20.90 8.29 1.57
C LEU A 204 21.20 9.62 0.89
N ARG A 205 20.68 10.69 1.48
CA ARG A 205 20.98 12.04 1.03
C ARG A 205 22.34 12.48 1.57
N THR A 206 23.11 13.19 0.75
CA THR A 206 24.42 13.74 1.13
C THR A 206 24.34 15.20 1.59
N THR A 207 23.17 15.84 1.47
CA THR A 207 22.88 17.20 1.91
C THR A 207 22.00 17.20 3.17
N ASN A 208 21.77 18.39 3.75
CA ASN A 208 20.91 18.59 4.93
C ASN A 208 19.49 19.07 4.60
N SER A 209 19.06 18.99 3.34
CA SER A 209 17.69 19.32 2.94
C SER A 209 16.78 18.16 3.33
N ASN A 210 16.08 18.29 4.44
CA ASN A 210 15.09 17.29 4.87
C ASN A 210 13.72 17.64 4.30
N SER A 211 12.93 16.61 3.99
CA SER A 211 11.52 16.78 3.63
C SER A 211 10.63 16.71 4.86
N LEU A 212 9.44 17.29 4.75
CA LEU A 212 8.40 17.23 5.78
C LEU A 212 7.11 16.69 5.19
N ALA A 213 6.44 15.84 5.94
CA ALA A 213 5.10 15.37 5.60
C ALA A 213 4.16 15.48 6.79
N ALA A 214 2.94 15.94 6.54
CA ALA A 214 1.88 16.06 7.52
C ALA A 214 0.58 15.49 6.97
N ARG A 215 -0.18 14.79 7.82
CA ARG A 215 -1.52 14.31 7.51
C ARG A 215 -2.41 14.37 8.74
N VAL A 216 -3.61 14.89 8.56
CA VAL A 216 -4.68 14.88 9.56
C VAL A 216 -5.92 14.24 8.95
N VAL A 217 -6.59 13.40 9.72
CA VAL A 217 -7.80 12.67 9.29
C VAL A 217 -8.86 12.78 10.37
N PHE A 218 -10.05 13.21 9.98
CA PHE A 218 -11.23 13.29 10.82
C PHE A 218 -12.22 12.18 10.45
N ASN A 219 -12.61 11.38 11.44
CA ASN A 219 -13.51 10.23 11.28
C ASN A 219 -14.75 10.36 12.17
N PRO A 220 -15.75 11.18 11.80
CA PRO A 220 -16.88 11.52 12.67
C PRO A 220 -17.76 10.34 13.07
N LEU A 221 -17.76 9.26 12.28
CA LEU A 221 -18.64 8.09 12.47
C LEU A 221 -17.88 6.82 12.88
N GLY A 222 -16.62 6.95 13.32
CA GLY A 222 -15.77 5.83 13.75
C GLY A 222 -14.51 5.66 12.91
N ASP A 223 -13.47 5.11 13.52
CA ASP A 223 -12.13 5.00 12.91
C ASP A 223 -12.18 4.20 11.59
N MET A 224 -11.81 4.86 10.49
CA MET A 224 -11.88 4.29 9.16
C MET A 224 -10.63 3.45 8.86
N PRO A 225 -10.74 2.14 8.60
CA PRO A 225 -9.60 1.31 8.26
C PRO A 225 -8.98 1.69 6.91
N TYR A 226 -7.65 1.53 6.79
CA TYR A 226 -6.92 1.67 5.52
C TYR A 226 -7.05 0.39 4.67
N ALA A 227 -8.24 0.20 4.11
CA ALA A 227 -8.57 -0.78 3.07
C ALA A 227 -9.64 -0.16 2.17
N GLU A 228 -9.66 -0.46 0.88
CA GLU A 228 -10.57 0.23 -0.05
C GLU A 228 -11.98 -0.38 -0.06
N ALA A 229 -12.07 -1.70 -0.15
CA ALA A 229 -13.33 -2.45 -0.11
C ALA A 229 -13.92 -2.52 1.31
N ASP A 230 -15.25 -2.57 1.44
CA ASP A 230 -15.93 -2.82 2.72
C ASP A 230 -16.03 -4.32 3.06
N LEU A 231 -14.87 -4.99 3.17
CA LEU A 231 -14.79 -6.43 3.46
C LEU A 231 -15.30 -6.82 4.85
N GLU A 232 -15.34 -5.89 5.79
CA GLU A 232 -15.93 -6.13 7.11
C GLU A 232 -17.47 -6.11 7.07
N HIS A 233 -18.06 -5.57 5.99
CA HIS A 233 -19.49 -5.32 5.85
C HIS A 233 -19.99 -4.45 7.01
N SER A 234 -19.59 -3.18 6.96
CA SER A 234 -19.78 -2.23 8.05
C SER A 234 -21.27 -2.00 8.33
N GLU A 235 -21.74 -2.47 9.50
CA GLU A 235 -23.14 -2.35 9.92
C GLU A 235 -23.56 -0.89 10.13
N LYS A 236 -22.61 -0.05 10.54
CA LYS A 236 -22.78 1.41 10.70
C LYS A 236 -21.99 2.14 9.61
N PRO A 237 -22.47 3.30 9.12
CA PRO A 237 -21.73 4.10 8.16
C PRO A 237 -20.42 4.60 8.79
N LEU A 238 -19.32 4.48 8.04
CA LEU A 238 -18.03 5.08 8.36
C LEU A 238 -17.75 6.21 7.38
N VAL A 239 -17.24 7.34 7.89
CA VAL A 239 -16.83 8.50 7.10
C VAL A 239 -15.42 8.89 7.53
N SER A 240 -14.58 9.23 6.56
CA SER A 240 -13.23 9.73 6.77
C SER A 240 -12.98 10.91 5.85
N ILE A 241 -12.45 12.01 6.38
CA ILE A 241 -12.00 13.16 5.62
C ILE A 241 -10.56 13.44 6.03
N GLY A 242 -9.65 13.47 5.05
CA GLY A 242 -8.23 13.67 5.26
C GLY A 242 -7.69 14.89 4.52
N ALA A 243 -6.68 15.52 5.11
CA ALA A 243 -5.85 16.51 4.46
C ALA A 243 -4.38 16.12 4.68
N ASN A 244 -3.56 16.32 3.65
CA ASN A 244 -2.15 15.97 3.67
C ASN A 244 -1.30 16.99 2.93
N TYR A 245 -0.06 17.15 3.38
CA TYR A 245 0.90 18.09 2.86
C TYR A 245 2.29 17.45 2.85
N PHE A 246 3.04 17.70 1.79
CA PHE A 246 4.42 17.28 1.64
C PHE A 246 5.23 18.45 1.08
N MET A 247 6.38 18.72 1.71
CA MET A 247 7.38 19.64 1.19
C MET A 247 8.74 18.96 1.10
N ASP A 248 9.50 19.31 0.09
CA ASP A 248 10.90 18.89 -0.08
C ASP A 248 11.62 19.92 -0.96
N THR A 249 12.93 19.96 -0.90
CA THR A 249 13.76 20.61 -1.93
C THR A 249 14.51 19.50 -2.61
N LEU A 250 14.45 19.33 -3.93
CA LEU A 250 15.24 18.32 -4.65
C LEU A 250 16.22 19.00 -5.61
N ILE A 251 17.40 18.41 -5.79
CA ILE A 251 18.38 18.83 -6.80
C ILE A 251 18.10 18.10 -8.10
N LYS A 252 18.02 18.85 -9.19
CA LYS A 252 17.96 18.32 -10.54
C LYS A 252 19.37 17.98 -11.03
N THR A 253 19.78 16.71 -10.95
CA THR A 253 21.16 16.26 -11.23
C THR A 253 21.52 16.30 -12.73
N SER A 254 20.52 16.29 -13.61
CA SER A 254 20.68 16.43 -15.05
C SER A 254 19.41 17.02 -15.67
N ALA A 255 19.42 17.32 -16.97
CA ALA A 255 18.24 17.84 -17.67
C ALA A 255 16.97 16.97 -17.48
N THR A 256 17.11 15.68 -17.19
CA THR A 256 16.00 14.72 -17.11
C THR A 256 15.85 14.01 -15.77
N ALA A 257 16.73 14.23 -14.79
CA ALA A 257 16.74 13.47 -13.55
C ALA A 257 16.92 14.36 -12.31
N PHE A 258 16.23 13.96 -11.23
CA PHE A 258 16.42 14.47 -9.88
C PHE A 258 17.32 13.54 -9.07
N GLU A 259 17.85 14.02 -7.96
CA GLU A 259 18.66 13.24 -7.02
C GLU A 259 17.87 12.18 -6.22
N THR A 260 16.55 12.15 -6.37
CA THR A 260 15.67 11.20 -5.70
C THR A 260 15.55 9.89 -6.46
N ASN A 261 15.37 8.79 -5.74
CA ASN A 261 14.99 7.50 -6.32
C ASN A 261 13.47 7.28 -6.38
N ASN A 262 12.71 8.30 -5.99
CA ASN A 262 11.26 8.26 -5.98
C ASN A 262 10.72 8.23 -7.41
N LEU A 263 10.76 7.03 -8.00
CA LEU A 263 10.44 6.73 -9.39
C LEU A 263 9.03 7.19 -9.80
N THR A 264 8.18 7.47 -8.82
CA THR A 264 6.79 7.87 -9.03
C THR A 264 6.58 9.35 -8.86
N LEU A 265 7.22 10.04 -7.90
CA LEU A 265 7.10 11.51 -7.79
C LEU A 265 7.91 12.23 -8.88
N ALA A 266 9.15 11.78 -9.09
CA ALA A 266 10.11 12.42 -9.99
C ALA A 266 10.58 11.53 -11.16
N GLY A 267 10.14 10.27 -11.19
CA GLY A 267 10.46 9.37 -12.29
C GLY A 267 9.44 9.41 -13.43
N SER A 268 9.41 8.35 -14.24
CA SER A 268 8.72 8.32 -15.54
C SER A 268 7.20 8.46 -15.52
N ARG A 269 6.57 8.42 -14.34
CA ARG A 269 5.12 8.54 -14.12
C ARG A 269 4.73 9.72 -13.21
N GLY A 270 5.71 10.48 -12.74
CA GLY A 270 5.50 11.58 -11.79
C GLY A 270 5.19 12.91 -12.44
N TRP A 271 4.64 13.81 -11.64
CA TRP A 271 4.32 15.16 -12.11
C TRP A 271 5.55 16.04 -12.29
N LEU A 272 6.70 15.71 -11.67
CA LEU A 272 7.95 16.43 -11.91
C LEU A 272 8.66 15.99 -13.22
N LYS A 273 8.12 14.97 -13.91
CA LYS A 273 8.67 14.45 -15.17
C LYS A 273 8.61 15.53 -16.26
N GLY A 274 9.69 15.66 -17.03
CA GLY A 274 9.73 16.61 -18.16
C GLY A 274 9.76 18.07 -17.74
N SER A 275 9.94 18.34 -16.44
CA SER A 275 10.14 19.69 -15.91
C SER A 275 11.37 20.35 -16.53
N SER A 276 11.30 21.66 -16.78
CA SER A 276 12.36 22.42 -17.48
C SER A 276 13.32 23.18 -16.54
N PHE A 277 13.52 22.70 -15.32
CA PHE A 277 14.53 23.25 -14.41
C PHE A 277 15.96 23.01 -14.95
N GLY A 278 16.89 23.88 -14.56
CA GLY A 278 18.30 23.83 -14.93
C GLY A 278 19.04 22.63 -14.32
N ALA A 279 20.15 22.25 -14.94
CA ALA A 279 21.02 21.23 -14.37
C ALA A 279 21.66 21.74 -13.08
N THR A 280 21.75 20.87 -12.07
CA THR A 280 22.20 21.14 -10.70
C THR A 280 21.36 22.14 -9.90
N GLU A 281 20.21 22.55 -10.44
CA GLU A 281 19.30 23.46 -9.77
C GLU A 281 18.58 22.79 -8.59
N LYS A 282 18.41 23.53 -7.50
CA LYS A 282 17.52 23.17 -6.41
C LYS A 282 16.08 23.58 -6.75
N VAL A 283 15.16 22.66 -6.52
CA VAL A 283 13.74 22.80 -6.84
C VAL A 283 12.94 22.58 -5.57
N ASP A 284 12.23 23.61 -5.12
CA ASP A 284 11.35 23.55 -3.96
C ASP A 284 10.00 22.98 -4.37
N ILE A 285 9.60 21.88 -3.73
CA ILE A 285 8.42 21.08 -4.05
C ILE A 285 7.43 21.20 -2.90
N ASN A 286 6.20 21.56 -3.23
CA ASN A 286 5.09 21.64 -2.31
C ASN A 286 3.91 20.87 -2.90
N THR A 287 3.41 19.87 -2.19
CA THR A 287 2.27 19.05 -2.63
C THR A 287 1.21 19.01 -1.55
N PHE A 288 -0.04 19.31 -1.90
CA PHE A 288 -1.19 19.20 -1.02
C PHE A 288 -2.16 18.14 -1.55
N GLY A 289 -2.83 17.46 -0.65
CA GLY A 289 -3.87 16.48 -0.96
C GLY A 289 -5.04 16.58 0.00
N ILE A 290 -6.25 16.39 -0.50
CA ILE A 290 -7.45 16.15 0.29
C ILE A 290 -8.08 14.82 -0.12
N ASP A 291 -8.61 14.09 0.85
CA ASP A 291 -9.23 12.80 0.62
C ASP A 291 -10.54 12.64 1.40
N ALA A 292 -11.45 11.86 0.83
CA ALA A 292 -12.66 11.43 1.50
C ALA A 292 -12.89 9.94 1.26
N ALA A 293 -13.38 9.24 2.28
CA ALA A 293 -13.76 7.84 2.17
C ALA A 293 -15.05 7.55 2.95
N PHE A 294 -15.85 6.64 2.42
CA PHE A 294 -17.12 6.21 2.98
C PHE A 294 -17.27 4.69 2.88
N LYS A 295 -17.85 4.06 3.91
CA LYS A 295 -18.19 2.62 3.89
C LYS A 295 -19.50 2.37 4.62
N TRP A 296 -20.37 1.54 4.03
CA TRP A 296 -21.62 1.12 4.66
C TRP A 296 -22.23 -0.09 3.96
N MET A 297 -22.54 -1.16 4.70
CA MET A 297 -23.27 -2.34 4.23
C MET A 297 -22.73 -2.95 2.92
N GLY A 298 -21.40 -3.04 2.78
CA GLY A 298 -20.75 -3.57 1.59
C GLY A 298 -20.57 -2.56 0.44
N PHE A 299 -21.08 -1.34 0.57
CA PHE A 299 -20.71 -0.22 -0.29
C PHE A 299 -19.44 0.44 0.24
N SER A 300 -18.52 0.80 -0.66
CA SER A 300 -17.43 1.71 -0.35
C SER A 300 -17.23 2.74 -1.45
N ALA A 301 -16.83 3.94 -1.06
CA ALA A 301 -16.42 4.99 -1.97
C ALA A 301 -15.21 5.72 -1.40
N GLN A 302 -14.29 6.14 -2.26
CA GLN A 302 -13.21 7.04 -1.86
C GLN A 302 -12.77 7.91 -3.04
N GLY A 303 -12.22 9.06 -2.73
CA GLY A 303 -11.59 9.93 -3.72
C GLY A 303 -10.53 10.80 -3.09
N GLU A 304 -9.56 11.21 -3.91
CA GLU A 304 -8.48 12.11 -3.52
C GLU A 304 -8.27 13.15 -4.61
N TYR A 305 -7.95 14.37 -4.19
CA TYR A 305 -7.56 15.47 -5.06
C TYR A 305 -6.19 15.99 -4.63
N PHE A 306 -5.29 16.16 -5.59
CA PHE A 306 -3.90 16.55 -5.39
C PHE A 306 -3.57 17.83 -6.15
N VAL A 307 -2.74 18.67 -5.56
CA VAL A 307 -2.08 19.80 -6.22
C VAL A 307 -0.59 19.77 -5.88
N GLY A 308 0.24 19.97 -6.90
CA GLY A 308 1.69 20.07 -6.78
C GLY A 308 2.19 21.38 -7.36
N GLN A 309 3.15 22.00 -6.69
CA GLN A 309 3.91 23.14 -7.19
C GLN A 309 5.39 22.89 -6.96
N ALA A 310 6.19 23.06 -8.02
CA ALA A 310 7.64 22.96 -7.98
C ALA A 310 8.26 24.24 -8.51
N ASP A 311 9.11 24.88 -7.73
CA ASP A 311 9.72 26.17 -8.03
C ASP A 311 11.25 26.04 -8.11
N GLY A 312 11.83 26.49 -9.21
CA GLY A 312 13.27 26.50 -9.41
C GLY A 312 13.93 27.68 -8.70
N GLN A 313 14.94 27.40 -7.87
CA GLN A 313 15.62 28.45 -7.09
C GLN A 313 16.51 29.37 -7.93
N THR A 314 16.88 28.98 -9.15
CA THR A 314 17.77 29.77 -10.03
C THR A 314 17.13 30.15 -11.35
N SER A 315 16.30 29.28 -11.92
CA SER A 315 15.67 29.44 -13.23
C SER A 315 14.39 30.29 -13.21
N ASN A 316 13.85 30.61 -12.03
CA ASN A 316 12.51 31.18 -11.85
C ASN A 316 11.39 30.38 -12.56
N ASN A 317 11.66 29.14 -12.96
CA ASN A 317 10.66 28.28 -13.53
C ASN A 317 9.72 27.79 -12.43
N THR A 318 8.44 27.70 -12.74
CA THR A 318 7.44 27.07 -11.89
C THR A 318 6.74 25.99 -12.69
N LEU A 319 6.53 24.84 -12.07
CA LEU A 319 5.69 23.75 -12.58
C LEU A 319 4.52 23.55 -11.62
N ARG A 320 3.30 23.56 -12.15
CA ARG A 320 2.08 23.31 -11.38
C ARG A 320 1.34 22.12 -11.95
N ALA A 321 0.95 21.19 -11.11
CA ALA A 321 0.23 19.99 -11.52
C ALA A 321 -0.99 19.79 -10.62
N HIS A 322 -2.03 19.15 -11.14
CA HIS A 322 -3.13 18.69 -10.32
C HIS A 322 -3.73 17.39 -10.85
N GLY A 323 -4.39 16.66 -9.97
CA GLY A 323 -5.02 15.41 -10.38
C GLY A 323 -5.95 14.89 -9.31
N PHE A 324 -6.88 14.04 -9.72
CA PHE A 324 -7.81 13.43 -8.79
C PHE A 324 -8.21 12.04 -9.25
N TYR A 325 -8.77 11.29 -8.31
CA TYR A 325 -9.54 10.12 -8.65
C TYR A 325 -10.77 10.02 -7.77
N ALA A 326 -11.78 9.34 -8.29
CA ALA A 326 -12.94 8.91 -7.54
C ALA A 326 -13.19 7.43 -7.87
N GLN A 327 -13.45 6.62 -6.85
CA GLN A 327 -13.81 5.22 -7.01
C GLN A 327 -14.94 4.83 -6.07
N ALA A 328 -15.75 3.88 -6.51
CA ALA A 328 -16.80 3.27 -5.73
C ALA A 328 -16.87 1.77 -6.01
N GLY A 329 -17.23 0.98 -5.00
CA GLY A 329 -17.43 -0.45 -5.13
C GLY A 329 -18.57 -0.94 -4.26
N TYR A 330 -19.12 -2.09 -4.63
CA TYR A 330 -20.21 -2.73 -3.92
C TYR A 330 -20.09 -4.26 -3.95
N PHE A 331 -20.33 -4.90 -2.81
CA PHE A 331 -20.42 -6.35 -2.70
C PHE A 331 -21.77 -6.86 -3.21
N ILE A 332 -21.80 -7.38 -4.43
CA ILE A 332 -22.97 -8.09 -4.98
C ILE A 332 -23.23 -9.39 -4.21
N ILE A 333 -22.15 -10.09 -3.82
CA ILE A 333 -22.21 -11.18 -2.85
C ILE A 333 -21.44 -10.72 -1.62
N PRO A 334 -22.10 -10.52 -0.46
CA PRO A 334 -21.47 -9.98 0.73
C PRO A 334 -20.13 -10.66 1.04
N LYS A 335 -19.07 -9.86 1.18
CA LYS A 335 -17.70 -10.29 1.54
C LYS A 335 -16.99 -11.22 0.55
N GLN A 336 -17.61 -11.57 -0.57
CA GLN A 336 -17.09 -12.54 -1.53
C GLN A 336 -16.91 -11.96 -2.93
N LEU A 337 -17.94 -11.31 -3.50
CA LEU A 337 -17.89 -10.79 -4.86
C LEU A 337 -18.18 -9.30 -4.86
N GLU A 338 -17.20 -8.52 -5.29
CA GLU A 338 -17.27 -7.07 -5.40
C GLU A 338 -17.13 -6.63 -6.85
N VAL A 339 -17.93 -5.63 -7.23
CA VAL A 339 -17.70 -4.83 -8.45
C VAL A 339 -17.30 -3.42 -8.05
N ALA A 340 -16.41 -2.81 -8.82
CA ALA A 340 -15.95 -1.45 -8.58
C ALA A 340 -15.74 -0.67 -9.88
N THR A 341 -15.88 0.64 -9.81
CA THR A 341 -15.56 1.58 -10.88
C THR A 341 -14.65 2.69 -10.36
N ARG A 342 -13.78 3.20 -11.23
CA ARG A 342 -12.85 4.27 -10.91
C ARG A 342 -12.63 5.18 -12.11
N TYR A 343 -12.67 6.48 -11.85
CA TYR A 343 -12.22 7.51 -12.77
C TYR A 343 -11.02 8.23 -12.19
N SER A 344 -9.99 8.47 -13.00
CA SER A 344 -8.79 9.22 -12.63
C SER A 344 -8.47 10.27 -13.69
N TYR A 345 -8.09 11.45 -13.24
CA TYR A 345 -7.69 12.58 -14.06
C TYR A 345 -6.37 13.13 -13.56
N VAL A 346 -5.44 13.41 -14.47
CA VAL A 346 -4.15 14.04 -14.17
C VAL A 346 -3.84 15.06 -15.24
N ASP A 347 -3.52 16.27 -14.79
CA ASP A 347 -2.87 17.30 -15.57
C ASP A 347 -1.47 17.53 -14.95
N PRO A 348 -0.41 17.03 -15.59
CA PRO A 348 0.95 17.08 -15.06
C PRO A 348 1.58 18.47 -15.18
N ASN A 349 1.04 19.36 -16.03
CA ASN A 349 1.48 20.74 -16.15
C ASN A 349 0.32 21.65 -16.55
N ARG A 350 -0.31 22.28 -15.56
CA ARG A 350 -1.44 23.21 -15.72
C ARG A 350 -1.14 24.39 -16.64
N ASP A 351 0.13 24.74 -16.78
CA ASP A 351 0.59 25.86 -17.61
C ASP A 351 0.86 25.41 -19.08
N SER A 352 0.65 24.13 -19.39
CA SER A 352 0.74 23.53 -20.73
C SER A 352 -0.63 23.01 -21.17
N ALA A 353 -0.96 23.16 -22.44
CA ALA A 353 -2.18 22.61 -23.01
C ALA A 353 -1.90 21.24 -23.65
N ASN A 354 -2.91 20.36 -23.63
CA ASN A 354 -2.93 19.06 -24.30
C ASN A 354 -1.91 18.03 -23.76
N ASP A 355 -1.73 17.92 -22.46
CA ASP A 355 -0.90 16.90 -21.82
C ASP A 355 -1.64 16.11 -20.72
N LEU A 356 -2.97 16.25 -20.67
CA LEU A 356 -3.80 15.54 -19.71
C LEU A 356 -3.80 14.03 -19.95
N ARG A 357 -3.99 13.29 -18.86
CA ARG A 357 -4.21 11.84 -18.88
C ARG A 357 -5.44 11.49 -18.06
N THR A 358 -6.34 10.72 -18.64
CA THR A 358 -7.51 10.19 -17.92
C THR A 358 -7.58 8.68 -18.01
N GLU A 359 -8.15 8.07 -16.98
CA GLU A 359 -8.37 6.64 -16.91
C GLU A 359 -9.78 6.35 -16.40
N THR A 360 -10.51 5.52 -17.14
CA THR A 360 -11.81 4.97 -16.71
C THR A 360 -11.67 3.48 -16.55
N SER A 361 -11.93 2.97 -15.34
CA SER A 361 -11.70 1.57 -14.99
C SER A 361 -12.94 0.92 -14.40
N GLY A 362 -13.19 -0.34 -14.78
CA GLY A 362 -14.14 -1.24 -14.12
C GLY A 362 -13.40 -2.47 -13.60
N ALA A 363 -13.75 -2.95 -12.41
CA ALA A 363 -13.12 -4.10 -11.79
C ALA A 363 -14.14 -5.07 -11.17
N ILE A 364 -13.77 -6.34 -11.15
CA ILE A 364 -14.44 -7.41 -10.42
C ILE A 364 -13.42 -8.13 -9.55
N SER A 365 -13.76 -8.33 -8.28
CA SER A 365 -12.89 -8.97 -7.30
C SER A 365 -13.63 -10.09 -6.58
N TYR A 366 -13.02 -11.27 -6.56
CA TYR A 366 -13.49 -12.41 -5.76
C TYR A 366 -12.54 -12.64 -4.57
N TYR A 367 -13.08 -12.61 -3.37
CA TYR A 367 -12.35 -12.73 -2.11
C TYR A 367 -12.62 -14.09 -1.47
N PHE A 368 -11.61 -14.96 -1.46
CA PHE A 368 -11.69 -16.25 -0.77
C PHE A 368 -11.44 -16.10 0.73
N ASN A 369 -10.54 -15.18 1.10
CA ASN A 369 -10.30 -14.80 2.49
C ASN A 369 -9.83 -13.35 2.59
N LYS A 370 -10.78 -12.40 2.64
CA LYS A 370 -10.48 -10.96 2.68
C LYS A 370 -9.39 -10.60 1.66
N HIS A 371 -8.46 -9.72 2.01
CA HIS A 371 -7.30 -9.39 1.18
C HIS A 371 -6.17 -10.43 1.23
N ASN A 372 -6.30 -11.53 1.96
CA ASN A 372 -5.23 -12.52 2.06
C ASN A 372 -5.23 -13.48 0.88
N LEU A 373 -6.40 -13.82 0.35
CA LEU A 373 -6.53 -14.65 -0.84
C LEU A 373 -7.64 -14.09 -1.72
N LYS A 374 -7.27 -13.54 -2.88
CA LYS A 374 -8.22 -12.93 -3.81
C LYS A 374 -7.79 -13.09 -5.27
N LEU A 375 -8.79 -13.12 -6.15
CA LEU A 375 -8.62 -12.99 -7.59
C LEU A 375 -9.29 -11.69 -8.02
N GLN A 376 -8.60 -10.91 -8.85
CA GLN A 376 -9.11 -9.64 -9.35
C GLN A 376 -8.94 -9.57 -10.85
N ALA A 377 -9.91 -8.98 -11.53
CA ALA A 377 -9.80 -8.60 -12.92
C ALA A 377 -10.27 -7.16 -13.09
N ASP A 378 -9.60 -6.40 -13.96
CA ASP A 378 -10.05 -5.07 -14.32
C ASP A 378 -9.82 -4.77 -15.80
N VAL A 379 -10.61 -3.81 -16.29
CA VAL A 379 -10.51 -3.22 -17.62
C VAL A 379 -10.37 -1.72 -17.44
N THR A 380 -9.39 -1.12 -18.09
CA THR A 380 -9.10 0.32 -18.02
C THR A 380 -8.97 0.87 -19.43
N ASN A 381 -9.75 1.90 -19.74
CA ASN A 381 -9.50 2.78 -20.88
C ASN A 381 -8.55 3.90 -20.42
N ILE A 382 -7.42 4.08 -21.10
CA ILE A 382 -6.39 5.09 -20.81
C ILE A 382 -6.33 6.09 -21.96
N HIS A 383 -6.85 7.30 -21.73
CA HIS A 383 -6.75 8.40 -22.67
C HIS A 383 -5.52 9.25 -22.38
N LYS A 384 -4.69 9.51 -23.41
CA LYS A 384 -3.44 10.30 -23.29
C LYS A 384 -3.39 11.43 -24.32
N GLN A 385 -2.96 12.60 -23.90
CA GLN A 385 -2.63 13.74 -24.76
C GLN A 385 -1.10 14.02 -24.76
N PRO A 386 -0.52 14.67 -25.79
CA PRO A 386 -1.16 15.34 -26.94
C PRO A 386 -1.51 14.44 -28.13
N ALA A 387 -0.94 13.23 -28.20
CA ALA A 387 -1.16 12.32 -29.32
C ALA A 387 -2.63 11.87 -29.47
N ARG A 388 -3.48 12.12 -28.46
CA ARG A 388 -4.87 11.66 -28.33
C ARG A 388 -4.98 10.19 -28.71
N SER A 389 -4.51 9.35 -27.79
CA SER A 389 -4.62 7.90 -27.92
C SER A 389 -5.47 7.32 -26.76
N ASP A 390 -6.32 6.35 -27.09
CA ASP A 390 -7.16 5.57 -26.20
C ASP A 390 -6.66 4.12 -26.16
N ASP A 391 -5.87 3.79 -25.14
CA ASP A 391 -5.37 2.42 -24.97
C ASP A 391 -6.31 1.63 -24.05
N MET A 392 -6.66 0.40 -24.45
CA MET A 392 -7.48 -0.50 -23.66
C MET A 392 -6.63 -1.55 -22.95
N GLN A 393 -6.66 -1.55 -21.62
CA GLN A 393 -5.91 -2.48 -20.79
C GLN A 393 -6.83 -3.45 -20.05
N TYR A 394 -6.52 -4.75 -20.17
CA TYR A 394 -7.23 -5.86 -19.53
C TYR A 394 -6.26 -6.60 -18.61
N ARG A 395 -6.61 -6.77 -17.34
CA ARG A 395 -5.70 -7.43 -16.38
C ARG A 395 -6.43 -8.45 -15.54
N VAL A 396 -5.70 -9.51 -15.21
CA VAL A 396 -6.11 -10.51 -14.23
C VAL A 396 -4.97 -10.70 -13.25
N GLN A 397 -5.28 -10.70 -11.96
CA GLN A 397 -4.31 -10.80 -10.88
C GLN A 397 -4.78 -11.77 -9.81
N ALA A 398 -3.93 -12.75 -9.51
CA ALA A 398 -4.06 -13.59 -8.33
C ALA A 398 -3.17 -13.04 -7.21
N GLN A 399 -3.69 -13.03 -5.99
CA GLN A 399 -2.98 -12.57 -4.81
C GLN A 399 -3.08 -13.59 -3.69
N ILE A 400 -1.94 -13.87 -3.06
CA ILE A 400 -1.86 -14.58 -1.79
C ILE A 400 -0.96 -13.80 -0.82
N VAL A 401 -1.45 -13.62 0.40
CA VAL A 401 -0.72 -13.12 1.57
C VAL A 401 -0.94 -14.17 2.65
N PHE A 402 0.13 -14.73 3.19
CA PHE A 402 0.01 -15.69 4.28
C PHE A 402 0.74 -15.24 5.52
#